data_AF-A0A7C6X1A9-F1
#
_entry.id   AF-A0A7C6X1A9-F1
#
_cell.length_a   1.000
_cell.length_b   1.000
_cell.length_c   1.000
_cell.angle_alpha   90.00
_cell.angle_beta   90.00
_cell.angle_gamma   90.00
#
_symmetry.space_group_name_H-M   'P 1'
#
loop_
_entity.id
_entity.type
_entity.pdbx_description
1 polymer ?
#
loop_
_entity_poly.entity_id
_entity_poly.type
_entity_poly.pdbx_seq_one_letter_code
_entity_poly.pdbx_strand_id
1 'polypeptide(L)'
;MFQVTTRNWFLGDPPATWTPKVQEAVRLKTQGEYLRASQILTSMMLDEDALYTQLTDILYEVEACAGLVKLADQYLCHMIQTLEMEALTHRVPIYQEKLRELVSSFDSEQSLRTHLAQLCGNPDYILPRPYAELKSDLTEMVESSEYAPYHQGLLIRSNVSTLIDQGDGSYLVAPVSESAYLPDGKFDELRNLVKTFLTEFDVILNKGLSTSSDTYPMEWDDHVRQCVELKRRGRFLESARGYVDISRQCGTVYTGILNGLFKTVASGGDLLQANLILMRGQLIYSKNPHNQSAEAAIPSNFADHLSRMVSSLKSPALLEDYLRSISGNPSYYLPRDYDAMVGELRAHYAEVSGLLEKSKQQQSSGCYIATAVYGSYDCPEVWVLRRFRDRTLAKYVTGRAFIRTYYATAPIALRVLGRHSGRLFRRPISTLVRALKARGYSEEPYADGYRVASR
;
A
#
# COMPACT_ATOMS: atom_id res chain seq x y z
N MET A 1 20.10 -16.98 29.91
CA MET A 1 19.47 -18.26 29.53
C MET A 1 18.08 -18.25 30.15
N PHE A 2 17.11 -17.67 29.44
CA PHE A 2 15.73 -17.54 29.92
C PHE A 2 14.94 -18.78 29.49
N GLN A 3 14.67 -19.70 30.43
CA GLN A 3 13.62 -20.70 30.26
C GLN A 3 12.35 -20.15 30.92
N VAL A 4 11.62 -19.33 30.17
CA VAL A 4 10.30 -18.85 30.58
C VAL A 4 9.28 -19.90 30.10
N THR A 5 8.96 -20.85 30.96
CA THR A 5 7.89 -21.84 30.72
C THR A 5 6.53 -21.18 30.94
N THR A 6 6.07 -20.32 30.04
CA THR A 6 4.77 -19.64 30.20
C THR A 6 3.68 -20.40 29.47
N ARG A 7 2.67 -20.83 30.23
CA ARG A 7 1.57 -21.69 29.75
C ARG A 7 0.40 -20.93 29.14
N ASN A 8 0.35 -19.59 29.19
CA ASN A 8 -0.81 -18.82 28.72
C ASN A 8 -0.39 -17.52 28.01
N TRP A 9 -0.76 -17.41 26.73
CA TRP A 9 -0.62 -16.21 25.92
C TRP A 9 -1.91 -15.39 25.93
N PHE A 10 -1.81 -14.07 26.11
CA PHE A 10 -2.97 -13.18 26.10
C PHE A 10 -2.86 -12.13 24.99
N LEU A 11 -3.91 -12.06 24.16
CA LEU A 11 -4.14 -11.04 23.13
C LEU A 11 -4.83 -9.77 23.67
N GLY A 12 -5.17 -9.74 24.97
CA GLY A 12 -5.90 -8.64 25.59
C GLY A 12 -5.01 -7.49 26.04
N ASP A 13 -5.65 -6.37 26.39
CA ASP A 13 -4.97 -5.27 27.08
C ASP A 13 -4.39 -5.80 28.40
N PRO A 14 -3.15 -5.38 28.76
CA PRO A 14 -2.58 -5.75 30.04
C PRO A 14 -3.51 -5.31 31.19
N PRO A 15 -3.44 -5.96 32.37
CA PRO A 15 -4.21 -5.55 33.53
C PRO A 15 -4.18 -4.03 33.74
N ALA A 16 -5.31 -3.41 34.06
CA ALA A 16 -5.36 -1.94 34.21
C ALA A 16 -4.33 -1.41 35.24
N THR A 17 -3.96 -2.23 36.22
CA THR A 17 -2.92 -2.01 37.22
C THR A 17 -1.51 -1.87 36.63
N TRP A 18 -1.27 -2.37 35.43
CA TRP A 18 0.01 -2.30 34.72
C TRP A 18 0.20 -1.00 33.98
N THR A 19 -0.88 -0.31 33.60
CA THR A 19 -0.85 0.94 32.82
C THR A 19 0.20 1.95 33.32
N PRO A 20 0.31 2.23 34.64
CA PRO A 20 1.32 3.17 35.13
C PRO A 20 2.76 2.66 34.93
N LYS A 21 2.99 1.35 35.11
CA LYS A 21 4.32 0.74 34.90
C LYS A 21 4.70 0.70 33.41
N VAL A 22 3.75 0.42 32.51
CA VAL A 22 3.98 0.48 31.05
C VAL A 22 4.30 1.90 30.61
N GLN A 23 3.51 2.89 31.07
CA GLN A 23 3.76 4.30 30.78
C GLN A 23 5.12 4.75 31.29
N GLU A 24 5.52 4.30 32.47
CA GLU A 24 6.85 4.57 33.02
C GLU A 24 7.96 3.93 32.18
N ALA A 25 7.81 2.66 31.76
CA ALA A 25 8.79 2.00 30.88
C ALA A 25 8.93 2.72 29.53
N VAL A 26 7.83 3.15 28.91
CA VAL A 26 7.83 3.94 27.67
C VAL A 26 8.49 5.30 27.86
N ARG A 27 8.23 5.97 28.99
CA ARG A 27 8.88 7.24 29.36
C ARG A 27 10.38 7.07 29.56
N LEU A 28 10.80 6.01 30.22
CA LEU A 28 12.23 5.69 30.42
C LEU A 28 12.92 5.36 29.08
N LYS A 29 12.23 4.64 28.18
CA LYS A 29 12.72 4.38 26.82
C LYS A 29 13.04 5.68 26.06
N THR A 30 12.14 6.66 26.08
CA THR A 30 12.35 7.94 25.36
C THR A 30 13.42 8.81 26.01
N GLN A 31 13.72 8.58 27.30
CA GLN A 31 14.79 9.27 28.03
C GLN A 31 16.16 8.58 27.94
N GLY A 32 16.25 7.43 27.29
CA GLY A 32 17.50 6.65 27.21
C GLY A 32 17.80 5.79 28.43
N GLU A 33 16.87 5.66 29.39
CA GLU A 33 16.99 4.79 30.57
C GLU A 33 16.57 3.34 30.25
N TYR A 34 17.18 2.74 29.21
CA TYR A 34 16.75 1.44 28.65
C TYR A 34 16.83 0.27 29.63
N LEU A 35 17.90 0.19 30.42
CA LEU A 35 18.07 -0.91 31.40
C LEU A 35 16.95 -0.90 32.44
N ARG A 36 16.56 0.29 32.89
CA ARG A 36 15.48 0.46 33.87
C ARG A 36 14.11 0.16 33.26
N ALA A 37 13.89 0.55 32.00
CA ALA A 37 12.69 0.17 31.26
C ALA A 37 12.58 -1.35 31.09
N SER A 38 13.67 -2.03 30.74
CA SER A 38 13.70 -3.50 30.57
C SER A 38 13.44 -4.22 31.90
N GLN A 39 14.00 -3.74 33.01
CA GLN A 39 13.73 -4.29 34.35
C GLN A 39 12.25 -4.19 34.73
N ILE A 40 11.60 -3.06 34.46
CA ILE A 40 10.17 -2.87 34.73
C ILE A 40 9.35 -3.87 33.92
N LEU A 41 9.56 -3.93 32.60
CA LEU A 41 8.82 -4.81 31.70
C LEU A 41 9.02 -6.29 32.04
N THR A 42 10.26 -6.69 32.33
CA THR A 42 10.59 -8.08 32.70
C THR A 42 9.95 -8.46 34.03
N SER A 43 9.98 -7.57 35.04
CA SER A 43 9.32 -7.85 36.33
C SER A 43 7.81 -8.05 36.17
N MET A 44 7.16 -7.27 35.30
CA MET A 44 5.73 -7.42 35.01
C MET A 44 5.40 -8.77 34.36
N MET A 45 6.22 -9.24 33.44
CA MET A 45 6.02 -10.55 32.79
C MET A 45 6.25 -11.72 33.75
N LEU A 46 7.20 -11.59 34.68
CA LEU A 46 7.52 -12.62 35.67
C LEU A 46 6.46 -12.71 36.78
N ASP A 47 5.92 -11.59 37.22
CA ASP A 47 4.92 -11.53 38.31
C ASP A 47 3.61 -12.26 37.95
N GLU A 48 3.28 -12.37 36.66
CA GLU A 48 1.98 -12.91 36.21
C GLU A 48 2.06 -14.18 35.37
N ASP A 49 3.26 -14.74 35.23
CA ASP A 49 3.48 -16.01 34.51
C ASP A 49 2.81 -16.02 33.12
N ALA A 50 2.82 -14.87 32.45
CA ALA A 50 2.09 -14.62 31.21
C ALA A 50 2.86 -13.66 30.28
N LEU A 51 2.88 -14.00 28.99
CA LEU A 51 3.48 -13.17 27.94
C LEU A 51 2.39 -12.41 27.18
N TYR A 52 2.45 -11.07 27.32
CA TYR A 52 1.58 -10.16 26.57
C TYR A 52 2.32 -9.66 25.33
N THR A 53 1.71 -9.86 24.17
CA THR A 53 2.27 -9.45 22.87
C THR A 53 2.61 -7.95 22.77
N GLN A 54 1.85 -7.08 23.43
CA GLN A 54 2.13 -5.64 23.49
C GLN A 54 3.35 -5.32 24.36
N LEU A 55 3.58 -6.05 25.45
CA LEU A 55 4.76 -5.83 26.29
C LEU A 55 6.03 -6.40 25.65
N THR A 56 5.92 -7.53 24.96
CA THR A 56 7.04 -8.11 24.19
C THR A 56 7.48 -7.18 23.07
N ASP A 57 6.53 -6.47 22.44
CA ASP A 57 6.84 -5.43 21.47
C ASP A 57 7.70 -4.31 22.09
N ILE A 58 7.32 -3.80 23.27
CA ILE A 58 8.07 -2.74 23.95
C ILE A 58 9.41 -3.27 24.49
N LEU A 59 9.46 -4.51 24.97
CA LEU A 59 10.66 -5.11 25.54
C LEU A 59 11.75 -5.31 24.47
N TYR A 60 11.38 -5.87 23.33
CA TYR A 60 12.25 -5.95 22.16
C TYR A 60 12.84 -4.58 21.83
N GLU A 61 12.01 -3.54 21.78
CA GLU A 61 12.46 -2.20 21.40
C GLU A 61 13.48 -1.63 22.39
N VAL A 62 13.20 -1.79 23.68
CA VAL A 62 14.04 -1.33 24.77
C VAL A 62 15.40 -2.04 24.75
N GLU A 63 15.42 -3.34 24.55
CA GLU A 63 16.65 -4.14 24.58
C GLU A 63 17.52 -3.90 23.35
N ALA A 64 16.92 -3.76 22.17
CA ALA A 64 17.63 -3.33 20.97
C ALA A 64 18.31 -1.97 21.20
N CYS A 65 17.60 -1.01 21.79
CA CYS A 65 18.15 0.31 22.12
C CYS A 65 19.19 0.28 23.24
N ALA A 66 19.12 -0.69 24.16
CA ALA A 66 20.13 -0.91 25.18
C ALA A 66 21.42 -1.56 24.64
N GLY A 67 21.46 -1.93 23.35
CA GLY A 67 22.59 -2.65 22.76
C GLY A 67 22.63 -4.13 23.17
N LEU A 68 21.51 -4.69 23.62
CA LEU A 68 21.33 -6.10 23.95
C LEU A 68 20.82 -6.86 22.71
N VAL A 69 21.55 -6.74 21.61
CA VAL A 69 21.12 -7.19 20.27
C VAL A 69 20.78 -8.68 20.25
N LYS A 70 21.62 -9.52 20.86
CA LYS A 70 21.34 -10.97 20.96
C LYS A 70 20.00 -11.25 21.63
N LEU A 71 19.69 -10.50 22.69
CA LEU A 71 18.49 -10.73 23.46
C LEU A 71 17.25 -10.28 22.67
N ALA A 72 17.31 -9.09 22.06
CA ALA A 72 16.27 -8.58 21.18
C ALA A 72 15.99 -9.53 20.00
N ASP A 73 17.04 -10.08 19.39
CA ASP A 73 16.96 -11.05 18.31
C ASP A 73 16.33 -12.39 18.75
N GLN A 74 16.82 -12.93 19.88
CA GLN A 74 16.27 -14.13 20.51
C GLN A 74 14.78 -13.99 20.80
N TYR A 75 14.35 -12.82 21.30
CA TYR A 75 12.94 -12.55 21.53
C TYR A 75 12.12 -12.61 20.26
N LEU A 76 12.56 -11.97 19.17
CA LEU A 76 11.83 -12.01 17.91
C LEU A 76 11.75 -13.43 17.33
N CYS A 77 12.86 -14.17 17.34
CA CYS A 77 12.89 -15.57 16.91
C CYS A 77 11.95 -16.44 17.75
N HIS A 78 11.98 -16.27 19.08
CA HIS A 78 11.12 -16.99 20.00
C HIS A 78 9.63 -16.68 19.79
N MET A 79 9.29 -15.41 19.51
CA MET A 79 7.92 -14.99 19.18
C MET A 79 7.44 -15.60 17.87
N ILE A 80 8.28 -15.64 16.84
CA ILE A 80 7.98 -16.28 15.55
C ILE A 80 7.66 -17.76 15.79
N GLN A 81 8.58 -18.48 16.44
CA GLN A 81 8.43 -19.91 16.71
C GLN A 81 7.18 -20.24 17.53
N THR A 82 6.95 -19.48 18.60
CA THR A 82 5.88 -19.83 19.54
C THR A 82 4.50 -19.48 18.98
N LEU A 83 4.37 -18.37 18.25
CA LEU A 83 3.11 -18.01 17.61
C LEU A 83 2.77 -18.89 16.41
N GLU A 84 3.77 -19.51 15.76
CA GLU A 84 3.56 -20.55 14.73
C GLU A 84 2.95 -21.83 15.32
N MET A 85 3.35 -22.19 16.54
CA MET A 85 2.86 -23.37 17.25
C MET A 85 1.46 -23.17 17.86
N GLU A 86 1.03 -21.91 18.02
CA GLU A 86 -0.25 -21.51 18.61
C GLU A 86 -1.26 -21.06 17.55
N ALA A 87 -2.54 -20.90 17.93
CA ALA A 87 -3.59 -20.39 17.03
C ALA A 87 -3.47 -18.88 16.68
N LEU A 88 -2.27 -18.29 16.79
CA LEU A 88 -1.96 -16.87 16.61
C LEU A 88 -1.06 -16.58 15.41
N THR A 89 -1.03 -17.49 14.43
CA THR A 89 -0.19 -17.43 13.22
C THR A 89 -0.31 -16.13 12.42
N HIS A 90 -1.43 -15.41 12.49
CA HIS A 90 -1.61 -14.12 11.81
C HIS A 90 -0.65 -13.01 12.29
N ARG A 91 -0.03 -13.15 13.46
CA ARG A 91 0.95 -12.18 14.00
C ARG A 91 2.39 -12.52 13.64
N VAL A 92 2.66 -13.76 13.21
CA VAL A 92 4.00 -14.20 12.81
C VAL A 92 4.63 -13.26 11.76
N PRO A 93 3.91 -12.79 10.72
CA PRO A 93 4.47 -11.85 9.75
C PRO A 93 4.94 -10.52 10.37
N ILE A 94 4.32 -10.07 11.46
CA ILE A 94 4.70 -8.82 12.15
C ILE A 94 6.08 -8.98 12.80
N TYR A 95 6.31 -10.09 13.49
CA TYR A 95 7.59 -10.36 14.15
C TYR A 95 8.69 -10.72 13.14
N GLN A 96 8.35 -11.39 12.05
CA GLN A 96 9.27 -11.60 10.91
C GLN A 96 9.72 -10.28 10.28
N GLU A 97 8.82 -9.29 10.17
CA GLU A 97 9.18 -7.96 9.68
C GLU A 97 10.11 -7.24 10.64
N LYS A 98 9.79 -7.25 11.95
CA LYS A 98 10.66 -6.64 12.98
C LYS A 98 12.07 -7.25 12.98
N LEU A 99 12.17 -8.57 12.81
CA LEU A 99 13.46 -9.27 12.72
C LEU A 99 14.22 -8.84 11.47
N ARG A 100 13.54 -8.73 10.33
CA ARG A 100 14.14 -8.23 9.09
C ARG A 100 14.64 -6.80 9.23
N GLU A 101 13.84 -5.90 9.79
CA GLU A 101 14.22 -4.49 9.99
C GLU A 101 15.44 -4.39 10.92
N LEU A 102 15.46 -5.14 12.02
CA LEU A 102 16.61 -5.19 12.92
C LEU A 102 17.86 -5.68 12.17
N VAL A 103 17.81 -6.86 11.55
CA VAL A 103 18.95 -7.49 10.87
C VAL A 103 19.48 -6.61 9.73
N SER A 104 18.59 -6.05 8.91
CA SER A 104 18.97 -5.19 7.78
C SER A 104 19.61 -3.87 8.23
N SER A 105 19.29 -3.38 9.43
CA SER A 105 19.90 -2.17 9.97
C SER A 105 21.41 -2.32 10.21
N PHE A 106 21.93 -3.54 10.30
CA PHE A 106 23.36 -3.81 10.50
C PHE A 106 24.22 -3.69 9.23
N ASP A 107 23.68 -3.20 8.12
CA ASP A 107 24.48 -2.92 6.91
C ASP A 107 25.54 -1.82 7.15
N SER A 108 25.19 -0.79 7.94
CA SER A 108 26.13 0.26 8.35
C SER A 108 25.84 0.76 9.76
N GLU A 109 26.84 1.38 10.42
CA GLU A 109 26.65 2.03 11.72
C GLU A 109 25.56 3.11 11.68
N GLN A 110 25.50 3.87 10.58
CA GLN A 110 24.49 4.92 10.39
C GLN A 110 23.08 4.34 10.23
N SER A 111 22.94 3.22 9.52
CA SER A 111 21.67 2.50 9.34
C SER A 111 21.16 1.97 10.68
N LEU A 112 22.02 1.32 11.45
CA LEU A 112 21.69 0.79 12.77
C LEU A 112 21.27 1.91 13.71
N ARG A 113 22.05 3.00 13.76
CA ARG A 113 21.72 4.16 14.58
C ARG A 113 20.40 4.80 14.18
N THR A 114 20.11 4.90 12.87
CA THR A 114 18.86 5.48 12.37
C THR A 114 17.65 4.62 12.75
N HIS A 115 17.76 3.29 12.59
CA HIS A 115 16.71 2.36 13.00
C HIS A 115 16.43 2.45 14.51
N LEU A 116 17.47 2.37 15.33
CA LEU A 116 17.32 2.44 16.80
C LEU A 116 16.81 3.81 17.28
N ALA A 117 17.23 4.91 16.63
CA ALA A 117 16.72 6.26 16.91
C ALA A 117 15.19 6.37 16.67
N GLN A 118 14.70 5.79 15.57
CA GLN A 118 13.27 5.74 15.27
C GLN A 118 12.51 4.89 16.29
N LEU A 119 13.09 3.75 16.67
CA LEU A 119 12.50 2.74 17.53
C LEU A 119 12.37 3.19 19.00
N CYS A 120 13.33 3.98 19.52
CA CYS A 120 13.17 4.65 20.81
C CYS A 120 12.48 6.02 20.74
N GLY A 121 12.27 6.59 19.55
CA GLY A 121 11.74 7.94 19.37
C GLY A 121 12.70 9.04 19.86
N ASN A 122 14.00 8.76 19.89
CA ASN A 122 15.04 9.71 20.29
C ASN A 122 15.94 10.05 19.08
N PRO A 123 15.79 11.24 18.47
CA PRO A 123 16.60 11.64 17.31
C PRO A 123 18.08 11.81 17.63
N ASP A 124 18.42 12.06 18.89
CA ASP A 124 19.79 12.23 19.39
C ASP A 124 20.38 10.90 19.92
N TYR A 125 19.78 9.76 19.55
CA TYR A 125 20.24 8.45 19.97
C TYR A 125 21.69 8.18 19.54
N ILE A 126 22.47 7.68 20.49
CA ILE A 126 23.86 7.24 20.33
C ILE A 126 23.92 5.76 20.68
N LEU A 127 24.67 4.99 19.89
CA LEU A 127 24.85 3.57 20.16
C LEU A 127 25.51 3.39 21.55
N PRO A 128 24.96 2.53 22.42
CA PRO A 128 25.47 2.32 23.78
C PRO A 128 26.78 1.52 23.79
N ARG A 129 27.10 0.87 22.66
CA ARG A 129 28.31 0.07 22.44
C ARG A 129 28.85 0.31 21.03
N PRO A 130 30.15 0.05 20.78
CA PRO A 130 30.72 0.14 19.44
C PRO A 130 29.96 -0.73 18.44
N TYR A 131 29.72 -0.20 17.23
CA TYR A 131 29.00 -0.91 16.16
C TYR A 131 29.62 -2.28 15.85
N ALA A 132 30.95 -2.40 15.88
CA ALA A 132 31.65 -3.67 15.64
C ALA A 132 31.26 -4.77 16.63
N GLU A 133 31.06 -4.44 17.90
CA GLU A 133 30.63 -5.42 18.91
C GLU A 133 29.17 -5.83 18.71
N LEU A 134 28.29 -4.88 18.41
CA LEU A 134 26.89 -5.15 18.12
C LEU A 134 26.73 -6.01 16.86
N LYS A 135 27.57 -5.78 15.85
CA LYS A 135 27.63 -6.58 14.63
C LYS A 135 28.15 -8.00 14.88
N SER A 136 29.15 -8.14 15.76
CA SER A 136 29.63 -9.44 16.21
C SER A 136 28.52 -10.23 16.91
N ASP A 137 27.74 -9.56 17.77
CA ASP A 137 26.61 -10.16 18.47
C ASP A 137 25.56 -10.73 17.50
N LEU A 138 25.20 -9.97 16.46
CA LEU A 138 24.28 -10.43 15.41
C LEU A 138 24.89 -11.58 14.60
N THR A 139 26.18 -11.52 14.27
CA THR A 139 26.85 -12.57 13.48
C THR A 139 26.79 -13.91 14.20
N GLU A 140 27.00 -13.92 15.52
CA GLU A 140 26.88 -15.13 16.34
C GLU A 140 25.46 -15.71 16.32
N MET A 141 24.42 -14.87 16.28
CA MET A 141 23.03 -15.31 16.16
C MET A 141 22.74 -15.95 14.80
N VAL A 142 23.24 -15.33 13.73
CA VAL A 142 23.11 -15.84 12.35
C VAL A 142 23.80 -17.19 12.18
N GLU A 143 24.97 -17.37 12.80
CA GLU A 143 25.77 -18.59 12.68
C GLU A 143 25.33 -19.70 13.65
N SER A 144 24.54 -19.35 14.69
CA SER A 144 24.02 -20.31 15.65
C SER A 144 23.08 -21.33 15.00
N SER A 145 23.29 -22.61 15.25
CA SER A 145 22.41 -23.68 14.74
C SER A 145 20.96 -23.54 15.23
N GLU A 146 20.73 -22.89 16.37
CA GLU A 146 19.40 -22.66 16.95
C GLU A 146 18.66 -21.51 16.24
N TYR A 147 19.37 -20.44 15.86
CA TYR A 147 18.75 -19.21 15.34
C TYR A 147 18.96 -18.96 13.84
N ALA A 148 19.94 -19.61 13.21
CA ALA A 148 20.20 -19.53 11.77
C ALA A 148 18.96 -19.72 10.88
N PRO A 149 18.01 -20.63 11.19
CA PRO A 149 16.80 -20.80 10.36
C PRO A 149 15.95 -19.53 10.22
N TYR A 150 15.88 -18.71 11.26
CA TYR A 150 15.09 -17.46 11.25
C TYR A 150 15.78 -16.34 10.46
N HIS A 151 17.10 -16.43 10.30
CA HIS A 151 17.93 -15.45 9.60
C HIS A 151 18.13 -15.76 8.13
N GLN A 152 17.72 -16.96 7.69
CA GLN A 152 17.89 -17.41 6.32
C GLN A 152 17.15 -16.49 5.35
N GLY A 153 17.90 -15.78 4.51
CA GLY A 153 17.34 -14.82 3.54
C GLY A 153 17.08 -13.42 4.08
N LEU A 154 17.43 -13.12 5.34
CA LEU A 154 17.36 -11.76 5.91
C LEU A 154 18.67 -10.97 5.75
N LEU A 155 19.80 -11.66 5.61
CA LEU A 155 21.09 -11.01 5.38
C LEU A 155 21.29 -10.64 3.92
N ILE A 156 21.35 -9.34 3.66
CA ILE A 156 21.85 -8.80 2.38
C ILE A 156 23.36 -9.00 2.39
N ARG A 157 23.90 -9.84 1.50
CA ARG A 157 25.34 -9.87 1.24
C ARG A 157 25.72 -8.49 0.67
N SER A 158 26.44 -7.69 1.46
CA SER A 158 27.00 -6.43 1.00
C SER A 158 28.08 -6.72 -0.04
N ASN A 159 27.69 -6.63 -1.31
CA ASN A 159 28.64 -6.70 -2.41
C ASN A 159 29.37 -5.36 -2.51
N VAL A 160 30.51 -5.24 -1.82
CA VAL A 160 31.48 -4.17 -2.10
C VAL A 160 32.07 -4.45 -3.49
N SER A 161 31.60 -3.74 -4.51
CA SER A 161 32.14 -3.80 -5.87
C SER A 161 33.58 -3.27 -5.88
N THR A 162 34.55 -4.13 -6.12
CA THR A 162 35.95 -3.73 -6.29
C THR A 162 36.15 -3.12 -7.68
N LEU A 163 36.54 -1.85 -7.74
CA LEU A 163 36.87 -1.17 -9.00
C LEU A 163 38.25 -1.66 -9.49
N ILE A 164 38.32 -2.16 -10.73
CA ILE A 164 39.60 -2.54 -11.36
C ILE A 164 39.97 -1.44 -12.35
N ASP A 165 41.06 -0.73 -12.06
CA ASP A 165 41.68 0.25 -12.96
C ASP A 165 42.37 -0.47 -14.12
N GLN A 166 41.98 -0.15 -15.36
CA GLN A 166 42.50 -0.78 -16.58
C GLN A 166 43.77 -0.10 -17.11
N GLY A 167 44.26 0.98 -16.46
CA GLY A 167 45.50 1.65 -16.81
C GLY A 167 45.40 2.59 -18.03
N ASP A 168 44.23 2.75 -18.63
CA ASP A 168 43.93 3.72 -19.71
C ASP A 168 43.02 4.87 -19.24
N GLY A 169 42.75 4.95 -17.93
CA GLY A 169 41.80 5.89 -17.33
C GLY A 169 40.35 5.41 -17.33
N SER A 170 40.08 4.17 -17.79
CA SER A 170 38.78 3.52 -17.62
C SER A 170 38.78 2.57 -16.42
N TYR A 171 37.64 2.54 -15.70
CA TYR A 171 37.40 1.61 -14.61
C TYR A 171 36.44 0.52 -15.09
N LEU A 172 36.81 -0.74 -14.88
CA LEU A 172 35.96 -1.87 -15.19
C LEU A 172 35.25 -2.29 -13.89
N VAL A 173 33.93 -2.12 -13.85
CA VAL A 173 33.10 -2.73 -12.81
C VAL A 173 32.97 -4.20 -13.17
N ALA A 174 33.66 -5.07 -12.45
CA ALA A 174 33.46 -6.51 -12.60
C ALA A 174 31.97 -6.83 -12.33
N PRO A 175 31.27 -7.57 -13.21
CA PRO A 175 29.86 -7.89 -12.99
C PRO A 175 29.72 -8.67 -11.68
N VAL A 176 28.89 -8.16 -10.78
CA VAL A 176 28.70 -8.66 -9.41
C VAL A 176 27.74 -9.85 -9.37
N SER A 177 27.60 -10.60 -10.46
CA SER A 177 26.61 -11.67 -10.52
C SER A 177 26.99 -12.71 -11.57
N GLU A 178 27.28 -13.92 -11.10
CA GLU A 178 27.21 -15.14 -11.93
C GLU A 178 25.75 -15.55 -12.22
N SER A 179 24.78 -14.64 -12.11
CA SER A 179 23.39 -14.95 -12.44
C SER A 179 23.22 -14.98 -13.96
N ALA A 180 22.88 -16.16 -14.49
CA ALA A 180 22.41 -16.34 -15.87
C ALA A 180 21.03 -15.70 -16.14
N TYR A 181 20.43 -15.03 -15.16
CA TYR A 181 19.16 -14.32 -15.30
C TYR A 181 19.36 -13.02 -16.09
N LEU A 182 18.74 -12.98 -17.28
CA LEU A 182 18.65 -11.79 -18.11
C LEU A 182 17.16 -11.55 -18.45
N PRO A 183 16.55 -10.46 -17.98
CA PRO A 183 15.22 -10.04 -18.41
C PRO A 183 15.13 -9.97 -19.94
N ASP A 184 13.98 -10.35 -20.50
CA ASP A 184 13.79 -10.41 -21.96
C ASP A 184 13.94 -9.06 -22.70
N GLY A 185 13.95 -7.93 -21.97
CA GLY A 185 14.12 -6.59 -22.53
C GLY A 185 12.93 -6.10 -23.35
N LYS A 186 11.79 -6.82 -23.36
CA LYS A 186 10.63 -6.55 -24.24
C LYS A 186 9.59 -5.65 -23.59
N PHE A 187 10.05 -4.60 -22.93
CA PHE A 187 9.20 -3.73 -22.11
C PHE A 187 8.05 -3.09 -22.90
N ASP A 188 8.33 -2.48 -24.05
CA ASP A 188 7.29 -1.78 -24.83
C ASP A 188 6.23 -2.74 -25.38
N GLU A 189 6.63 -3.94 -25.79
CA GLU A 189 5.71 -4.99 -26.22
C GLU A 189 4.82 -5.47 -25.07
N LEU A 190 5.39 -5.67 -23.89
CA LEU A 190 4.68 -6.05 -22.67
C LEU A 190 3.66 -4.98 -22.28
N ARG A 191 4.09 -3.72 -22.24
CA ARG A 191 3.25 -2.55 -21.96
C ARG A 191 2.08 -2.45 -22.93
N ASN A 192 2.35 -2.57 -24.23
CA ASN A 192 1.32 -2.48 -25.26
C ASN A 192 0.30 -3.63 -25.16
N LEU A 193 0.77 -4.87 -24.98
CA LEU A 193 -0.09 -6.04 -24.78
C LEU A 193 -1.06 -5.82 -23.61
N VAL A 194 -0.52 -5.42 -22.46
CA VAL A 194 -1.30 -5.22 -21.24
C VAL A 194 -2.26 -4.05 -21.39
N LYS A 195 -1.79 -2.92 -21.93
CA LYS A 195 -2.64 -1.74 -22.16
C LYS A 195 -3.83 -2.09 -23.05
N THR A 196 -3.62 -2.83 -24.13
CA THR A 196 -4.70 -3.31 -25.01
C THR A 196 -5.63 -4.26 -24.26
N PHE A 197 -5.09 -5.29 -23.59
CA PHE A 197 -5.89 -6.25 -22.83
C PHE A 197 -6.78 -5.57 -21.78
N LEU A 198 -6.25 -4.59 -21.06
CA LEU A 198 -6.98 -3.83 -20.03
C LEU A 198 -8.18 -3.03 -20.59
N THR A 199 -8.20 -2.72 -21.89
CA THR A 199 -9.37 -2.10 -22.57
C THR A 199 -10.42 -3.12 -22.98
N GLU A 200 -10.08 -4.40 -23.05
CA GLU A 200 -10.97 -5.48 -23.49
C GLU A 200 -11.96 -5.93 -22.40
N PHE A 201 -11.79 -5.51 -21.14
CA PHE A 201 -12.68 -5.89 -20.03
C PHE A 201 -12.95 -4.72 -19.07
N ASP A 202 -13.20 -3.53 -19.63
CA ASP A 202 -13.49 -2.36 -18.82
C ASP A 202 -14.82 -2.53 -18.05
N VAL A 203 -14.67 -2.60 -16.73
CA VAL A 203 -15.74 -2.82 -15.75
C VAL A 203 -16.79 -1.69 -15.77
N ILE A 204 -16.45 -0.51 -16.31
CA ILE A 204 -17.34 0.66 -16.39
C ILE A 204 -18.13 0.64 -17.70
N LEU A 205 -17.51 0.24 -18.81
CA LEU A 205 -18.13 0.29 -20.14
C LEU A 205 -18.94 -0.97 -20.48
N ASN A 206 -18.77 -2.05 -19.71
CA ASN A 206 -19.53 -3.31 -19.83
C ASN A 206 -19.55 -3.85 -21.27
N LYS A 207 -18.41 -3.73 -21.97
CA LYS A 207 -18.18 -4.20 -23.33
C LYS A 207 -16.89 -5.03 -23.34
N GLY A 208 -16.92 -6.19 -23.99
CA GLY A 208 -15.76 -7.07 -24.15
C GLY A 208 -15.84 -8.33 -23.29
N LEU A 209 -14.70 -8.79 -22.75
CA LEU A 209 -14.59 -9.99 -21.93
C LEU A 209 -15.37 -9.84 -20.62
N SER A 210 -15.97 -10.91 -20.15
CA SER A 210 -16.60 -10.96 -18.82
C SER A 210 -15.54 -11.06 -17.71
N THR A 211 -15.93 -10.83 -16.45
CA THR A 211 -15.01 -10.87 -15.30
C THR A 211 -15.59 -11.71 -14.17
N SER A 212 -14.76 -12.52 -13.50
CA SER A 212 -15.16 -13.29 -12.33
C SER A 212 -14.11 -13.26 -11.21
N SER A 213 -14.58 -13.29 -9.96
CA SER A 213 -13.76 -13.50 -8.77
C SER A 213 -13.67 -14.97 -8.34
N ASP A 214 -14.39 -15.86 -9.01
CA ASP A 214 -14.35 -17.31 -8.75
C ASP A 214 -12.98 -17.90 -9.12
N THR A 215 -12.73 -19.12 -8.66
CA THR A 215 -11.58 -19.90 -9.12
C THR A 215 -11.70 -20.16 -10.62
N TYR A 216 -10.60 -19.95 -11.35
CA TYR A 216 -10.54 -20.30 -12.76
C TYR A 216 -10.64 -21.84 -12.96
N PRO A 217 -11.02 -22.35 -14.15
CA PRO A 217 -11.14 -23.79 -14.40
C PRO A 217 -9.86 -24.58 -14.13
N MET A 218 -9.95 -25.72 -13.44
CA MET A 218 -8.78 -26.53 -13.01
C MET A 218 -7.90 -27.01 -14.18
N GLU A 219 -8.48 -27.15 -15.37
CA GLU A 219 -7.80 -27.43 -16.64
C GLU A 219 -6.74 -26.37 -17.03
N TRP A 220 -6.75 -25.19 -16.42
CA TRP A 220 -5.78 -24.12 -16.70
C TRP A 220 -4.52 -24.21 -15.81
N ASP A 221 -4.49 -25.08 -14.80
CA ASP A 221 -3.40 -25.11 -13.82
C ASP A 221 -2.01 -25.35 -14.45
N ASP A 222 -1.93 -26.18 -15.48
CA ASP A 222 -0.67 -26.42 -16.20
C ASP A 222 -0.22 -25.17 -16.99
N HIS A 223 -1.16 -24.51 -17.65
CA HIS A 223 -0.88 -23.27 -18.41
C HIS A 223 -0.47 -22.12 -17.47
N VAL A 224 -1.16 -21.98 -16.34
CA VAL A 224 -0.82 -20.99 -15.30
C VAL A 224 0.56 -21.29 -14.71
N ARG A 225 0.89 -22.56 -14.43
CA ARG A 225 2.23 -22.97 -13.98
C ARG A 225 3.31 -22.64 -15.00
N GLN A 226 3.05 -22.83 -16.30
CA GLN A 226 3.96 -22.45 -17.37
C GLN A 226 4.21 -20.93 -17.38
N CYS A 227 3.15 -20.11 -17.23
CA CYS A 227 3.29 -18.65 -17.15
C CYS A 227 4.15 -18.24 -15.94
N VAL A 228 3.92 -18.86 -14.77
CA VAL A 228 4.73 -18.60 -13.56
C VAL A 228 6.21 -18.91 -13.80
N GLU A 229 6.51 -20.03 -14.46
CA GLU A 229 7.89 -20.42 -14.76
C GLU A 229 8.57 -19.47 -15.74
N LEU A 230 7.85 -19.03 -16.79
CA LEU A 230 8.33 -18.01 -17.72
C LEU A 230 8.68 -16.71 -17.00
N LYS A 231 7.81 -16.22 -16.10
CA LYS A 231 8.09 -15.05 -15.27
C LYS A 231 9.34 -15.25 -14.40
N ARG A 232 9.49 -16.40 -13.73
CA ARG A 232 10.67 -16.70 -12.89
C ARG A 232 11.97 -16.64 -13.69
N ARG A 233 11.94 -17.03 -14.97
CA ARG A 233 13.08 -16.97 -15.89
C ARG A 233 13.29 -15.61 -16.56
N GLY A 234 12.50 -14.58 -16.23
CA GLY A 234 12.61 -13.25 -16.84
C GLY A 234 11.95 -13.12 -18.22
N ARG A 235 11.14 -14.09 -18.63
CA ARG A 235 10.35 -14.08 -19.89
C ARG A 235 8.97 -13.46 -19.65
N PHE A 236 8.98 -12.18 -19.29
CA PHE A 236 7.79 -11.46 -18.84
C PHE A 236 6.74 -11.30 -19.95
N LEU A 237 7.15 -11.01 -21.19
CA LEU A 237 6.21 -10.87 -22.30
C LEU A 237 5.46 -12.18 -22.57
N GLU A 238 6.17 -13.30 -22.61
CA GLU A 238 5.56 -14.61 -22.88
C GLU A 238 4.66 -15.08 -21.76
N SER A 239 5.07 -14.87 -20.50
CA SER A 239 4.20 -15.10 -19.35
C SER A 239 2.91 -14.27 -19.45
N ALA A 240 3.03 -12.97 -19.76
CA ALA A 240 1.87 -12.09 -19.87
C ALA A 240 0.94 -12.50 -21.03
N ARG A 241 1.50 -12.89 -22.19
CA ARG A 241 0.72 -13.44 -23.31
C ARG A 241 -0.07 -14.66 -22.89
N GLY A 242 0.55 -15.60 -22.16
CA GLY A 242 -0.16 -16.79 -21.66
C GLY A 242 -1.40 -16.45 -20.83
N TYR A 243 -1.31 -15.50 -19.91
CA TYR A 243 -2.47 -15.05 -19.11
C TYR A 243 -3.53 -14.29 -19.94
N VAL A 244 -3.10 -13.48 -20.90
CA VAL A 244 -4.00 -12.72 -21.78
C VAL A 244 -4.75 -13.66 -22.73
N ASP A 245 -4.04 -14.59 -23.36
CA ASP A 245 -4.59 -15.49 -24.37
C ASP A 245 -5.62 -16.45 -23.77
N ILE A 246 -5.36 -17.01 -22.58
CA ILE A 246 -6.33 -17.89 -21.92
C ILE A 246 -7.61 -17.14 -21.51
N SER A 247 -7.47 -15.87 -21.10
CA SER A 247 -8.63 -15.02 -20.79
C SER A 247 -9.46 -14.72 -22.04
N ARG A 248 -8.80 -14.44 -23.17
CA ARG A 248 -9.45 -14.17 -24.47
C ARG A 248 -10.16 -15.39 -25.02
N GLN A 249 -9.52 -16.56 -24.96
CA GLN A 249 -10.10 -17.82 -25.44
C GLN A 249 -11.38 -18.19 -24.69
N CYS A 250 -11.39 -17.97 -23.37
CA CYS A 250 -12.55 -18.27 -22.52
C CYS A 250 -13.63 -17.18 -22.54
N GLY A 251 -13.29 -15.95 -22.95
CA GLY A 251 -14.20 -14.82 -22.85
C GLY A 251 -14.41 -14.30 -21.42
N THR A 252 -13.59 -14.76 -20.46
CA THR A 252 -13.71 -14.43 -19.03
C THR A 252 -12.34 -14.16 -18.41
N VAL A 253 -12.24 -13.05 -17.68
CA VAL A 253 -11.05 -12.63 -16.92
C VAL A 253 -11.26 -12.96 -15.45
N TYR A 254 -10.48 -13.93 -14.95
CA TYR A 254 -10.53 -14.34 -13.54
C TYR A 254 -9.53 -13.55 -12.69
N THR A 255 -9.90 -13.24 -11.44
CA THR A 255 -9.00 -12.57 -10.47
C THR A 255 -7.71 -13.36 -10.23
N GLY A 256 -7.76 -14.70 -10.21
CA GLY A 256 -6.55 -15.54 -10.13
C GLY A 256 -5.57 -15.31 -11.29
N ILE A 257 -6.09 -15.07 -12.49
CA ILE A 257 -5.28 -14.75 -13.68
C ILE A 257 -4.71 -13.33 -13.57
N LEU A 258 -5.49 -12.37 -13.11
CA LEU A 258 -4.99 -11.00 -12.83
C LEU A 258 -3.89 -11.00 -11.76
N ASN A 259 -3.98 -11.89 -10.76
CA ASN A 259 -2.93 -12.08 -9.76
C ASN A 259 -1.60 -12.57 -10.37
N GLY A 260 -1.65 -13.48 -11.34
CA GLY A 260 -0.45 -13.90 -12.08
C GLY A 260 0.08 -12.81 -13.01
N LEU A 261 -0.83 -12.13 -13.71
CA LEU A 261 -0.50 -11.10 -14.68
C LEU A 261 0.15 -9.88 -14.03
N PHE A 262 -0.40 -9.33 -12.93
CA PHE A 262 0.23 -8.15 -12.30
C PHE A 262 1.64 -8.48 -11.81
N LYS A 263 1.88 -9.68 -11.26
CA LYS A 263 3.21 -10.09 -10.79
C LYS A 263 4.19 -10.09 -11.94
N THR A 264 3.76 -10.62 -13.08
CA THR A 264 4.55 -10.65 -14.31
C THR A 264 4.88 -9.23 -14.79
N VAL A 265 3.89 -8.36 -14.85
CA VAL A 265 4.02 -6.99 -15.37
C VAL A 265 4.87 -6.10 -14.44
N ALA A 266 4.67 -6.22 -13.13
CA ALA A 266 5.46 -5.51 -12.13
C ALA A 266 6.93 -5.95 -12.17
N SER A 267 7.19 -7.26 -12.18
CA SER A 267 8.54 -7.82 -12.30
C SER A 267 9.18 -7.51 -13.66
N GLY A 268 8.40 -7.27 -14.71
CA GLY A 268 8.87 -6.80 -16.02
C GLY A 268 9.17 -5.30 -16.09
N GLY A 269 9.00 -4.55 -14.99
CA GLY A 269 9.37 -3.15 -14.89
C GLY A 269 8.24 -2.15 -15.21
N ASP A 270 6.98 -2.57 -15.34
CA ASP A 270 5.84 -1.68 -15.60
C ASP A 270 4.92 -1.55 -14.37
N LEU A 271 5.35 -0.74 -13.40
CA LEU A 271 4.60 -0.51 -12.15
C LEU A 271 3.22 0.12 -12.40
N LEU A 272 3.12 1.00 -13.39
CA LEU A 272 1.87 1.67 -13.73
C LEU A 272 0.82 0.65 -14.20
N GLN A 273 1.16 -0.18 -15.18
CA GLN A 273 0.21 -1.18 -15.68
C GLN A 273 -0.10 -2.25 -14.62
N ALA A 274 0.89 -2.64 -13.80
CA ALA A 274 0.66 -3.55 -12.68
C ALA A 274 -0.32 -2.97 -11.64
N ASN A 275 -0.17 -1.70 -11.27
CA ASN A 275 -1.10 -0.99 -10.39
C ASN A 275 -2.52 -0.97 -10.98
N LEU A 276 -2.67 -0.72 -12.28
CA LEU A 276 -3.97 -0.73 -12.95
C LEU A 276 -4.62 -2.12 -12.98
N ILE A 277 -3.82 -3.19 -13.09
CA ILE A 277 -4.31 -4.57 -12.96
C ILE A 277 -4.80 -4.82 -11.53
N LEU A 278 -4.00 -4.44 -10.52
CA LEU A 278 -4.36 -4.61 -9.12
C LEU A 278 -5.66 -3.88 -8.76
N MET A 279 -5.81 -2.63 -9.21
CA MET A 279 -7.04 -1.85 -9.01
C MET A 279 -8.27 -2.51 -9.65
N ARG A 280 -8.13 -3.07 -10.86
CA ARG A 280 -9.22 -3.80 -11.52
C ARG A 280 -9.55 -5.10 -10.80
N GLY A 281 -8.52 -5.86 -10.38
CA GLY A 281 -8.69 -7.08 -9.60
C GLY A 281 -9.42 -6.82 -8.28
N GLN A 282 -9.04 -5.76 -7.57
CA GLN A 282 -9.73 -5.30 -6.36
C GLN A 282 -11.20 -4.95 -6.63
N LEU A 283 -11.48 -4.25 -7.73
CA LEU A 283 -12.84 -3.89 -8.10
C LEU A 283 -13.69 -5.13 -8.41
N ILE A 284 -13.17 -6.08 -9.20
CA ILE A 284 -13.86 -7.34 -9.52
C ILE A 284 -14.13 -8.13 -8.22
N TYR A 285 -13.13 -8.28 -7.37
CA TYR A 285 -13.24 -8.96 -6.08
C TYR A 285 -14.30 -8.30 -5.18
N SER A 286 -14.33 -6.97 -5.13
CA SER A 286 -15.28 -6.23 -4.28
C SER A 286 -16.75 -6.40 -4.67
N LYS A 287 -17.03 -6.75 -5.94
CA LYS A 287 -18.39 -7.00 -6.44
C LYS A 287 -18.94 -8.37 -6.03
N ASN A 288 -18.07 -9.35 -5.81
CA ASN A 288 -18.45 -10.70 -5.41
C ASN A 288 -17.33 -11.33 -4.55
N PRO A 289 -17.14 -10.87 -3.30
CA PRO A 289 -16.08 -11.37 -2.44
C PRO A 289 -16.39 -12.80 -1.99
N HIS A 290 -15.35 -13.62 -1.78
CA HIS A 290 -15.57 -14.94 -1.14
C HIS A 290 -16.16 -14.75 0.26
N ASN A 291 -17.23 -15.49 0.55
CA ASN A 291 -18.07 -15.34 1.76
C ASN A 291 -17.25 -15.28 3.06
N GLN A 292 -16.21 -16.12 3.19
CA GLN A 292 -15.38 -16.21 4.40
C GLN A 292 -14.47 -15.00 4.63
N SER A 293 -14.03 -14.30 3.57
CA SER A 293 -13.09 -13.18 3.69
C SER A 293 -13.81 -11.84 3.96
N ALA A 294 -15.05 -11.70 3.46
CA ALA A 294 -15.88 -10.52 3.71
C ALA A 294 -16.32 -10.42 5.18
N GLU A 295 -16.58 -11.56 5.83
CA GLU A 295 -17.00 -11.63 7.24
C GLU A 295 -15.85 -11.34 8.23
N ALA A 296 -14.59 -11.61 7.83
CA ALA A 296 -13.42 -11.49 8.70
C ALA A 296 -12.64 -10.17 8.58
N ALA A 297 -13.13 -9.19 7.81
CA ALA A 297 -12.45 -7.92 7.52
C ALA A 297 -11.00 -8.05 6.98
N ILE A 298 -10.67 -9.20 6.37
CA ILE A 298 -9.33 -9.47 5.83
C ILE A 298 -9.18 -8.69 4.51
N PRO A 299 -8.12 -7.87 4.35
CA PRO A 299 -7.87 -7.18 3.08
C PRO A 299 -7.64 -8.21 1.97
N SER A 300 -8.19 -7.92 0.79
CA SER A 300 -7.96 -8.81 -0.36
C SER A 300 -6.46 -8.87 -0.71
N ASN A 301 -6.05 -9.94 -1.39
CA ASN A 301 -4.69 -10.07 -1.93
C ASN A 301 -4.30 -8.86 -2.82
N PHE A 302 -5.25 -8.29 -3.56
CA PHE A 302 -5.00 -7.09 -4.37
C PHE A 302 -4.75 -5.85 -3.50
N ALA A 303 -5.49 -5.68 -2.41
CA ALA A 303 -5.31 -4.57 -1.48
C ALA A 303 -3.96 -4.66 -0.75
N ASP A 304 -3.55 -5.86 -0.34
CA ASP A 304 -2.21 -6.10 0.23
C ASP A 304 -1.11 -5.72 -0.77
N HIS A 305 -1.19 -6.23 -2.00
CA HIS A 305 -0.18 -5.93 -3.02
C HIS A 305 -0.12 -4.45 -3.42
N LEU A 306 -1.25 -3.73 -3.44
CA LEU A 306 -1.26 -2.28 -3.64
C LEU A 306 -0.50 -1.56 -2.53
N SER A 307 -0.78 -1.91 -1.27
CA SER A 307 -0.12 -1.32 -0.09
C SER A 307 1.39 -1.57 -0.10
N ARG A 308 1.81 -2.81 -0.35
CA ARG A 308 3.21 -3.22 -0.41
C ARG A 308 3.94 -2.58 -1.58
N MET A 309 3.32 -2.50 -2.76
CA MET A 309 3.88 -1.81 -3.93
C MET A 309 4.14 -0.35 -3.60
N VAL A 310 3.15 0.39 -3.08
CA VAL A 310 3.30 1.81 -2.70
C VAL A 310 4.39 2.00 -1.64
N SER A 311 4.41 1.13 -0.64
CA SER A 311 5.43 1.17 0.43
C SER A 311 6.85 0.93 -0.10
N SER A 312 6.98 0.10 -1.14
CA SER A 312 8.28 -0.22 -1.76
C SER A 312 8.88 0.94 -2.58
N LEU A 313 8.07 1.92 -3.01
CA LEU A 313 8.52 3.08 -3.81
C LEU A 313 9.38 4.10 -3.03
N LYS A 314 9.80 3.76 -1.80
CA LYS A 314 10.60 4.64 -0.93
C LYS A 314 12.08 4.59 -1.29
N SER A 315 12.57 3.44 -1.77
CA SER A 315 13.96 3.28 -2.19
C SER A 315 14.11 2.20 -3.27
N PRO A 316 15.21 2.24 -4.05
CA PRO A 316 15.53 1.19 -5.02
C PRO A 316 15.58 -0.21 -4.39
N ALA A 317 16.20 -0.34 -3.22
CA ALA A 317 16.32 -1.61 -2.50
C ALA A 317 14.95 -2.19 -2.11
N LEU A 318 14.06 -1.37 -1.53
CA LEU A 318 12.72 -1.81 -1.13
C LEU A 318 11.87 -2.25 -2.32
N LEU A 319 11.97 -1.52 -3.45
CA LEU A 319 11.29 -1.91 -4.68
C LEU A 319 11.85 -3.21 -5.23
N GLU A 320 13.17 -3.37 -5.25
CA GLU A 320 13.80 -4.61 -5.71
C GLU A 320 13.40 -5.80 -4.84
N ASP A 321 13.38 -5.64 -3.51
CA ASP A 321 12.96 -6.68 -2.57
C ASP A 321 11.50 -7.10 -2.78
N TYR A 322 10.61 -6.12 -2.92
CA TYR A 322 9.20 -6.39 -3.23
C TYR A 322 9.06 -7.14 -4.56
N LEU A 323 9.69 -6.65 -5.64
CA LEU A 323 9.62 -7.26 -6.96
C LEU A 323 10.31 -8.64 -7.01
N ARG A 324 11.38 -8.84 -6.25
CA ARG A 324 12.03 -10.15 -6.05
C ARG A 324 11.05 -11.13 -5.41
N SER A 325 10.34 -10.72 -4.36
CA SER A 325 9.36 -11.57 -3.67
C SER A 325 8.22 -12.04 -4.58
N ILE A 326 7.74 -11.18 -5.49
CA ILE A 326 6.63 -11.51 -6.39
C ILE A 326 7.08 -12.15 -7.71
N SER A 327 8.32 -11.92 -8.14
CA SER A 327 8.91 -12.61 -9.30
C SER A 327 9.09 -14.09 -9.02
N GLY A 328 9.39 -14.46 -7.77
CA GLY A 328 9.76 -15.82 -7.39
C GLY A 328 11.12 -16.23 -7.93
N ASN A 329 11.98 -15.27 -8.28
CA ASN A 329 13.36 -15.48 -8.69
C ASN A 329 14.30 -14.87 -7.63
N PRO A 330 15.07 -15.68 -6.89
CA PRO A 330 16.03 -15.20 -5.89
C PRO A 330 17.13 -14.30 -6.47
N SER A 331 17.45 -14.46 -7.76
CA SER A 331 18.46 -13.68 -8.47
C SER A 331 17.88 -12.49 -9.24
N TYR A 332 16.64 -12.11 -8.93
CA TYR A 332 15.98 -10.95 -9.53
C TYR A 332 16.72 -9.66 -9.20
N TYR A 333 16.86 -8.82 -10.22
CA TYR A 333 17.25 -7.41 -10.14
C TYR A 333 16.27 -6.56 -10.97
N LEU A 334 16.24 -5.26 -10.74
CA LEU A 334 15.34 -4.35 -11.47
C LEU A 334 15.64 -4.36 -12.98
N PRO A 335 14.66 -4.70 -13.85
CA PRO A 335 14.87 -4.74 -15.30
C PRO A 335 14.92 -3.35 -15.94
N ARG A 336 14.55 -2.30 -15.18
CA ARG A 336 14.52 -0.89 -15.61
C ARG A 336 15.02 -0.01 -14.48
N ASP A 337 15.39 1.21 -14.86
CA ASP A 337 15.76 2.26 -13.92
C ASP A 337 14.63 2.54 -12.90
N TYR A 338 15.02 2.63 -11.63
CA TYR A 338 14.10 2.86 -10.52
C TYR A 338 13.32 4.16 -10.68
N ASP A 339 14.00 5.26 -11.00
CA ASP A 339 13.38 6.59 -11.08
C ASP A 339 12.37 6.65 -12.23
N ALA A 340 12.67 6.01 -13.36
CA ALA A 340 11.73 5.85 -14.47
C ALA A 340 10.46 5.08 -14.05
N MET A 341 10.63 3.91 -13.41
CA MET A 341 9.51 3.07 -12.96
C MET A 341 8.60 3.79 -11.96
N VAL A 342 9.20 4.41 -10.93
CA VAL A 342 8.49 5.11 -9.87
C VAL A 342 7.89 6.42 -10.39
N GLY A 343 8.61 7.15 -11.24
CA GLY A 343 8.17 8.40 -11.84
C GLY A 343 6.90 8.24 -12.67
N GLU A 344 6.82 7.21 -13.51
CA GLU A 344 5.63 6.90 -14.31
C GLU A 344 4.37 6.67 -13.44
N LEU A 345 4.50 5.89 -12.36
CA LEU A 345 3.39 5.62 -11.44
C LEU A 345 2.98 6.86 -10.62
N ARG A 346 3.95 7.61 -10.10
CA ARG A 346 3.68 8.85 -9.35
C ARG A 346 3.02 9.91 -10.22
N ALA A 347 3.46 10.06 -11.47
CA ALA A 347 2.84 10.99 -12.43
C ALA A 347 1.35 10.66 -12.65
N HIS A 348 1.03 9.37 -12.79
CA HIS A 348 -0.36 8.93 -12.91
C HIS A 348 -1.21 9.28 -11.67
N TYR A 349 -0.71 9.03 -10.46
CA TYR A 349 -1.44 9.41 -9.25
C TYR A 349 -1.60 10.92 -9.09
N ALA A 350 -0.61 11.71 -9.49
CA ALA A 350 -0.69 13.17 -9.48
C ALA A 350 -1.79 13.66 -10.45
N GLU A 351 -1.86 13.10 -11.65
CA GLU A 351 -2.91 13.39 -12.63
C GLU A 351 -4.31 13.04 -12.08
N VAL A 352 -4.48 11.83 -11.54
CA VAL A 352 -5.76 11.38 -10.96
C VAL A 352 -6.17 12.27 -9.76
N SER A 353 -5.22 12.63 -8.90
CA SER A 353 -5.47 13.53 -7.77
C SER A 353 -5.92 14.91 -8.25
N GLY A 354 -5.30 15.44 -9.31
CA GLY A 354 -5.72 16.70 -9.93
C GLY A 354 -7.14 16.64 -10.50
N LEU A 355 -7.53 15.53 -11.13
CA LEU A 355 -8.89 15.30 -11.61
C LEU A 355 -9.90 15.19 -10.47
N LEU A 356 -9.55 14.51 -9.37
CA LEU A 356 -10.38 14.38 -8.18
C LEU A 356 -10.59 15.74 -7.50
N GLU A 357 -9.54 16.53 -7.33
CA GLU A 357 -9.64 17.90 -6.80
C GLU A 357 -10.50 18.80 -7.69
N LYS A 358 -10.34 18.72 -9.02
CA LYS A 358 -11.20 19.42 -9.97
C LYS A 358 -12.67 18.98 -9.81
N SER A 359 -12.93 17.69 -9.64
CA SER A 359 -14.29 17.16 -9.44
C SER A 359 -14.88 17.59 -8.09
N LYS A 360 -14.07 17.67 -7.03
CA LYS A 360 -14.47 18.09 -5.69
C LYS A 360 -14.76 19.60 -5.64
N GLN A 361 -13.98 20.40 -6.37
CA GLN A 361 -14.25 21.82 -6.60
C GLN A 361 -15.55 22.02 -7.38
N GLN A 362 -15.82 21.18 -8.40
CA GLN A 362 -17.10 21.18 -9.11
C GLN A 362 -18.26 20.77 -8.20
N GLN A 363 -18.08 19.80 -7.29
CA GLN A 363 -19.10 19.40 -6.32
C GLN A 363 -19.36 20.49 -5.25
N SER A 364 -18.32 21.17 -4.76
CA SER A 364 -18.45 22.24 -3.75
C SER A 364 -18.99 23.55 -4.31
N SER A 365 -18.91 23.76 -5.63
CA SER A 365 -19.43 24.94 -6.33
C SER A 365 -20.96 25.00 -6.49
N GLY A 366 -21.69 23.99 -5.99
CA GLY A 366 -23.01 24.25 -5.42
C GLY A 366 -24.20 24.28 -6.38
N CYS A 367 -24.37 23.25 -7.19
CA CYS A 367 -25.61 23.02 -7.94
C CYS A 367 -26.08 21.56 -7.83
N TYR A 368 -26.03 20.98 -6.63
CA TYR A 368 -26.36 19.58 -6.32
C TYR A 368 -27.62 19.03 -7.03
N ILE A 369 -28.77 19.70 -6.88
CA ILE A 369 -30.03 19.20 -7.47
C ILE A 369 -30.03 19.37 -8.99
N ALA A 370 -29.45 20.46 -9.51
CA ALA A 370 -29.40 20.70 -10.95
C ALA A 370 -28.45 19.71 -11.67
N THR A 371 -27.29 19.39 -11.07
CA THR A 371 -26.38 18.34 -11.56
C THR A 371 -27.06 16.97 -11.53
N ALA A 372 -27.85 16.67 -10.50
CA ALA A 372 -28.62 15.42 -10.43
C ALA A 372 -29.75 15.33 -11.48
N VAL A 373 -30.29 16.47 -11.94
CA VAL A 373 -31.36 16.55 -12.94
C VAL A 373 -30.85 16.50 -14.38
N TYR A 374 -29.77 17.23 -14.67
CA TYR A 374 -29.22 17.40 -16.02
C TYR A 374 -28.01 16.50 -16.31
N GLY A 375 -27.44 15.85 -15.29
CA GLY A 375 -26.39 14.85 -15.45
C GLY A 375 -24.97 15.43 -15.61
N SER A 376 -24.82 16.74 -15.79
CA SER A 376 -23.53 17.42 -15.89
C SER A 376 -23.56 18.77 -15.17
N TYR A 377 -22.43 19.15 -14.56
CA TYR A 377 -22.22 20.49 -14.01
C TYR A 377 -22.01 21.54 -15.11
N ASP A 378 -21.51 21.08 -16.27
CA ASP A 378 -21.15 21.90 -17.42
C ASP A 378 -22.20 21.76 -18.52
N CYS A 379 -23.46 22.08 -18.20
CA CYS A 379 -24.54 22.16 -19.19
C CYS A 379 -25.21 23.54 -19.19
N PRO A 380 -25.81 23.95 -20.32
CA PRO A 380 -26.45 25.26 -20.48
C PRO A 380 -27.44 25.63 -19.36
N GLU A 381 -28.24 24.66 -18.93
CA GLU A 381 -29.25 24.84 -17.89
C GLU A 381 -28.63 25.12 -16.52
N VAL A 382 -27.51 24.47 -16.18
CA VAL A 382 -26.80 24.70 -14.93
C VAL A 382 -26.09 26.05 -14.95
N TRP A 383 -25.53 26.48 -16.09
CA TRP A 383 -24.93 27.81 -16.23
C TRP A 383 -25.95 28.94 -16.04
N VAL A 384 -27.17 28.80 -16.57
CA VAL A 384 -28.27 29.75 -16.35
C VAL A 384 -28.61 29.88 -14.85
N LEU A 385 -28.72 28.75 -14.15
CA LEU A 385 -29.03 28.73 -12.71
C LEU A 385 -27.90 29.34 -11.86
N ARG A 386 -26.64 29.05 -12.19
CA ARG A 386 -25.47 29.64 -11.52
C ARG A 386 -25.42 31.16 -11.69
N ARG A 387 -25.68 31.66 -12.91
CA ARG A 387 -25.80 33.11 -13.16
C ARG A 387 -26.94 33.74 -12.36
N PHE A 388 -28.09 33.07 -12.24
CA PHE A 388 -29.21 33.57 -11.42
C PHE A 388 -28.87 33.60 -9.93
N ARG A 389 -28.20 32.56 -9.42
CA ARG A 389 -27.69 32.51 -8.05
C ARG A 389 -26.78 33.71 -7.78
N ASP A 390 -25.79 33.94 -8.63
CA ASP A 390 -24.74 34.93 -8.35
C ASP A 390 -25.20 36.37 -8.66
N ARG A 391 -25.92 36.58 -9.76
CA ARG A 391 -26.33 37.93 -10.20
C ARG A 391 -27.60 38.44 -9.54
N THR A 392 -28.41 37.56 -8.92
CA THR A 392 -29.66 37.93 -8.27
C THR A 392 -29.72 37.47 -6.83
N LEU A 393 -29.68 36.16 -6.56
CA LEU A 393 -29.92 35.66 -5.19
C LEU A 393 -28.84 36.13 -4.20
N ALA A 394 -27.56 36.12 -4.60
CA ALA A 394 -26.46 36.51 -3.73
C ALA A 394 -26.48 38.00 -3.32
N LYS A 395 -27.16 38.86 -4.10
CA LYS A 395 -27.28 40.31 -3.81
C LYS A 395 -28.16 40.59 -2.60
N TYR A 396 -29.18 39.75 -2.35
CA TYR A 396 -30.15 39.97 -1.28
C TYR A 396 -29.88 39.10 -0.04
N VAL A 397 -30.18 39.63 1.16
CA VAL A 397 -29.98 38.91 2.43
C VAL A 397 -30.79 37.61 2.47
N THR A 398 -32.05 37.67 2.03
CA THR A 398 -32.95 36.50 1.93
C THR A 398 -32.45 35.49 0.89
N GLY A 399 -31.91 35.97 -0.23
CA GLY A 399 -31.32 35.09 -1.25
C GLY A 399 -30.03 34.40 -0.76
N ARG A 400 -29.19 35.08 0.04
CA ARG A 400 -28.03 34.43 0.71
C ARG A 400 -28.45 33.38 1.73
N ALA A 401 -29.51 33.64 2.50
CA ALA A 401 -30.08 32.65 3.41
C ALA A 401 -30.60 31.42 2.65
N PHE A 402 -31.31 31.62 1.54
CA PHE A 402 -31.77 30.53 0.66
C PHE A 402 -30.61 29.70 0.11
N ILE A 403 -29.53 30.35 -0.37
CA ILE A 403 -28.33 29.65 -0.88
C ILE A 403 -27.70 28.77 0.21
N ARG A 404 -27.56 29.30 1.43
CA ARG A 404 -26.99 28.56 2.58
C ARG A 404 -27.86 27.35 2.95
N THR A 405 -29.17 27.54 3.05
CA THR A 405 -30.11 26.45 3.35
C THR A 405 -30.10 25.40 2.25
N TYR A 406 -30.06 25.82 0.97
CA TYR A 406 -29.93 24.93 -0.17
C TYR A 406 -28.65 24.09 -0.07
N TYR A 407 -27.50 24.67 0.27
CA TYR A 407 -26.26 23.91 0.44
C TYR A 407 -26.23 22.98 1.64
N ALA A 408 -26.90 23.35 2.74
CA ALA A 408 -27.01 22.47 3.90
C ALA A 408 -27.93 21.27 3.64
N THR A 409 -29.01 21.46 2.88
CA THR A 409 -30.10 20.48 2.76
C THR A 409 -30.07 19.66 1.47
N ALA A 410 -29.56 20.21 0.37
CA ALA A 410 -29.57 19.53 -0.93
C ALA A 410 -28.77 18.21 -0.94
N PRO A 411 -27.58 18.09 -0.32
CA PRO A 411 -26.85 16.82 -0.24
C PRO A 411 -27.64 15.74 0.53
N ILE A 412 -28.36 16.14 1.57
CA ILE A 412 -29.20 15.25 2.39
C ILE A 412 -30.42 14.80 1.59
N ALA A 413 -31.10 15.73 0.90
CA ALA A 413 -32.25 15.43 0.07
C ALA A 413 -31.92 14.45 -1.08
N LEU A 414 -30.76 14.62 -1.73
CA LEU A 414 -30.31 13.68 -2.77
C LEU A 414 -29.98 12.30 -2.21
N ARG A 415 -29.43 12.22 -0.98
CA ARG A 415 -29.14 10.94 -0.31
C ARG A 415 -30.42 10.16 0.01
N VAL A 416 -31.47 10.87 0.44
CA VAL A 416 -32.78 10.25 0.78
C VAL A 416 -33.56 9.86 -0.48
N LEU A 417 -33.53 10.68 -1.53
CA LEU A 417 -34.32 10.47 -2.75
C LEU A 417 -33.65 9.55 -3.79
N GLY A 418 -32.35 9.26 -3.63
CA GLY A 418 -31.60 8.32 -4.46
C GLY A 418 -31.76 8.55 -5.97
N ARG A 419 -31.87 7.46 -6.73
CA ARG A 419 -31.99 7.46 -8.20
C ARG A 419 -33.28 8.11 -8.75
N HIS A 420 -34.26 8.42 -7.89
CA HIS A 420 -35.54 9.01 -8.30
C HIS A 420 -35.56 10.55 -8.23
N SER A 421 -34.59 11.15 -7.53
CA SER A 421 -34.46 12.60 -7.34
C SER A 421 -34.42 13.37 -8.68
N GLY A 422 -33.64 12.91 -9.65
CA GLY A 422 -33.50 13.55 -10.96
C GLY A 422 -34.82 13.67 -11.73
N ARG A 423 -35.73 12.68 -11.62
CA ARG A 423 -37.04 12.74 -12.30
C ARG A 423 -38.01 13.68 -11.59
N LEU A 424 -37.99 13.68 -10.25
CA LEU A 424 -38.89 14.48 -9.41
C LEU A 424 -38.63 15.99 -9.60
N PHE A 425 -37.35 16.38 -9.64
CA PHE A 425 -36.97 17.79 -9.76
C PHE A 425 -36.83 18.28 -11.22
N ARG A 426 -36.90 17.41 -12.23
CA ARG A 426 -36.72 17.79 -13.64
C ARG A 426 -37.73 18.82 -14.11
N ARG A 427 -39.03 18.56 -13.91
CA ARG A 427 -40.10 19.46 -14.35
C ARG A 427 -40.03 20.86 -13.70
N PRO A 428 -39.93 20.99 -12.36
CA PRO A 428 -39.86 22.32 -11.73
C PRO A 428 -38.60 23.09 -12.13
N ILE A 429 -37.43 22.43 -12.14
CA ILE A 429 -36.17 23.09 -12.50
C ILE A 429 -36.14 23.48 -13.97
N SER A 430 -36.65 22.64 -14.88
CA SER A 430 -36.71 22.96 -16.31
C SER A 430 -37.63 24.14 -16.62
N THR A 431 -38.73 24.28 -15.87
CA THR A 431 -39.64 25.43 -15.99
C THR A 431 -38.99 26.72 -15.47
N LEU A 432 -38.28 26.64 -14.34
CA LEU A 432 -37.50 27.77 -13.83
C LEU A 432 -36.42 28.21 -14.82
N VAL A 433 -35.66 27.26 -15.38
CA VAL A 433 -34.62 27.54 -16.38
C VAL A 433 -35.22 28.23 -17.61
N ARG A 434 -36.35 27.76 -18.15
CA ARG A 434 -37.04 28.42 -19.27
C ARG A 434 -37.46 29.85 -18.93
N ALA A 435 -37.99 30.08 -17.73
CA ALA A 435 -38.37 31.41 -17.28
C ALA A 435 -37.16 32.34 -17.09
N LEU A 436 -36.01 31.82 -16.66
CA LEU A 436 -34.77 32.58 -16.53
C LEU A 436 -34.17 32.91 -17.91
N LYS A 437 -34.17 31.97 -18.86
CA LYS A 437 -33.76 32.22 -20.25
C LYS A 437 -34.60 33.36 -20.87
N ALA A 438 -35.92 33.32 -20.69
CA ALA A 438 -36.82 34.39 -21.14
C ALA A 438 -36.57 35.75 -20.47
N ARG A 439 -35.93 35.76 -19.29
CA ARG A 439 -35.49 36.97 -18.57
C ARG A 439 -34.07 37.42 -18.95
N GLY A 440 -33.46 36.82 -19.96
CA GLY A 440 -32.15 37.22 -20.52
C GLY A 440 -30.93 36.59 -19.85
N TYR A 441 -31.08 35.47 -19.13
CA TYR A 441 -29.93 34.74 -18.59
C TYR A 441 -29.29 33.87 -19.68
N SER A 442 -28.00 34.13 -19.97
CA SER A 442 -27.23 33.44 -21.02
C SER A 442 -26.94 31.97 -20.68
N GLU A 443 -26.97 31.16 -21.74
CA GLU A 443 -26.65 29.74 -21.81
C GLU A 443 -25.18 29.45 -22.19
N GLU A 444 -24.35 30.48 -22.29
CA GLU A 444 -22.93 30.31 -22.59
C GLU A 444 -22.17 29.76 -21.37
N PRO A 445 -20.97 29.16 -21.58
CA PRO A 445 -20.11 28.70 -20.49
C PRO A 445 -19.95 29.74 -19.38
N TYR A 446 -20.15 29.31 -18.13
CA TYR A 446 -20.07 30.17 -16.96
C TYR A 446 -18.89 29.75 -16.05
N ALA A 447 -18.00 30.69 -15.77
CA ALA A 447 -16.92 30.52 -14.80
C ALA A 447 -17.37 31.04 -13.42
N ASP A 448 -17.26 30.21 -12.38
CA ASP A 448 -17.56 30.65 -11.01
C ASP A 448 -16.46 31.60 -10.52
N GLY A 449 -16.82 32.82 -10.12
CA GLY A 449 -15.92 33.73 -9.44
C GLY A 449 -16.02 33.55 -7.93
N TYR A 450 -15.29 32.60 -7.33
CA TYR A 450 -15.35 32.41 -5.87
C TYR A 450 -14.27 33.25 -5.15
N ARG A 451 -14.70 34.33 -4.48
CA ARG A 451 -14.00 34.88 -3.31
C ARG A 451 -14.54 34.16 -2.07
N VAL A 452 -13.75 33.26 -1.49
CA VAL A 452 -14.04 32.70 -0.17
C VAL A 452 -13.84 33.82 0.85
N ALA A 453 -14.91 34.40 1.37
CA ALA A 453 -14.83 35.15 2.62
C ALA A 453 -14.83 34.13 3.76
N SER A 454 -13.62 33.85 4.26
CA SER A 454 -13.38 33.19 5.55
C SER A 454 -14.08 33.96 6.67
N ARG A 455 -14.98 33.29 7.39
CA ARG A 455 -15.28 33.55 8.80
C ARG A 455 -15.54 32.22 9.48
#